data_AF-A0A7K4F4L9-F1
#
_entry.id   AF-A0A7K4F4L9-F1
#
_cell.length_a   1.000
_cell.length_b   1.000
_cell.length_c   1.000
_cell.angle_alpha   90.00
_cell.angle_beta   90.00
_cell.angle_gamma   90.00
#
_symmetry.space_group_name_H-M   'P 1'
#
loop_
_entity.id
_entity.type
_entity.pdbx_description
1 polymer ?
#
loop_
_entity_poly.entity_id
_entity_poly.type
_entity_poly.pdbx_seq_one_letter_code
_entity_poly.pdbx_strand_id
1 'polypeptide(L)' 'MDYKIPDIEKTFEGKIVQNLGNNDYVIKINDNEHQLKIISMNSNGIEFILDKVYHKAKYLEQST' A
#
# COMPACT_ATOMS: atom_id res chain seq x y z
N MET A 1 22.41 -20.69 15.47
CA MET A 1 22.20 -20.37 14.04
C MET A 1 21.09 -19.35 14.03
N ASP A 2 21.46 -18.09 14.04
CA ASP A 2 20.56 -16.98 14.32
C ASP A 2 20.05 -16.42 12.99
N TYR A 3 18.88 -16.89 12.57
CA TYR A 3 18.17 -16.31 11.44
C TYR A 3 17.44 -15.06 11.91
N LYS A 4 18.11 -13.91 11.82
CA LYS A 4 17.44 -12.62 11.82
C LYS A 4 16.92 -12.41 10.40
N ILE A 5 15.64 -12.72 10.18
CA ILE A 5 14.95 -12.19 8.99
C ILE A 5 15.07 -10.66 9.15
N PRO A 6 15.77 -9.93 8.27
CA PRO A 6 15.70 -8.49 8.32
C PRO A 6 14.22 -8.17 8.15
N ASP A 7 13.65 -7.57 9.20
CA ASP A 7 12.38 -6.89 9.14
C ASP A 7 12.47 -5.98 7.91
N ILE A 8 11.96 -6.46 6.77
CA ILE A 8 12.02 -5.68 5.54
C ILE A 8 10.89 -4.67 5.69
N GLU A 9 11.14 -3.68 6.53
CA GLU A 9 10.54 -2.35 6.51
C GLU A 9 11.00 -1.67 5.20
N LYS A 10 10.75 -2.30 4.06
CA LYS A 10 10.91 -1.66 2.77
C LYS A 10 9.76 -0.69 2.65
N THR A 11 10.01 0.53 3.10
CA THR A 11 9.19 1.68 2.75
C THR A 11 9.34 1.90 1.26
N PHE A 12 8.25 1.73 0.53
CA PHE A 12 8.21 1.98 -0.91
C PHE A 12 7.57 3.33 -1.16
N GLU A 13 8.28 4.19 -1.89
CA GLU A 13 7.71 5.44 -2.37
C GLU A 13 6.90 5.16 -3.64
N GLY A 14 5.58 5.18 -3.51
CA GLY A 14 4.65 5.11 -4.62
C GLY A 14 4.16 6.50 -5.03
N LYS A 15 4.08 6.78 -6.33
CA LYS A 15 3.44 7.99 -6.87
C LYS A 15 2.16 7.61 -7.61
N ILE A 16 1.08 8.35 -7.40
CA ILE A 16 -0.13 8.17 -8.22
C ILE A 16 0.15 8.73 -9.61
N VAL A 17 0.14 7.87 -10.63
CA VAL A 17 0.36 8.25 -12.03
C VAL A 17 -0.96 8.55 -12.73
N GLN A 18 -2.01 7.80 -12.40
CA GLN A 18 -3.33 7.96 -13.01
C GLN A 18 -4.44 7.63 -12.02
N ASN A 19 -5.55 8.37 -12.12
CA ASN A 19 -6.81 8.05 -11.44
C ASN A 19 -7.77 7.45 -12.48
N LEU A 20 -8.20 6.21 -12.28
CA LEU A 20 -9.11 5.49 -13.19
C LEU A 20 -10.59 5.71 -12.82
N GLY A 21 -10.87 6.41 -11.73
CA GLY A 21 -12.21 6.57 -11.16
C GLY A 21 -12.63 5.34 -10.36
N ASN A 22 -13.75 5.46 -9.63
CA ASN A 22 -14.34 4.36 -8.86
C ASN A 22 -13.37 3.68 -7.86
N ASN A 23 -12.53 4.48 -7.21
CA ASN A 23 -11.49 4.03 -6.28
C ASN A 23 -10.38 3.15 -6.90
N ASP A 24 -10.26 3.13 -8.23
CA ASP A 24 -9.15 2.52 -8.95
C ASP A 24 -8.11 3.58 -9.37
N TYR A 25 -6.84 3.25 -9.18
CA TYR A 25 -5.69 4.12 -9.40
C TYR A 25 -4.57 3.31 -10.07
N VAL A 26 -3.75 3.98 -10.87
CA VAL A 26 -2.44 3.47 -11.27
C VAL A 26 -1.42 4.21 -10.44
N ILE A 27 -0.57 3.47 -9.74
CA ILE A 27 0.56 3.99 -8.97
C ILE A 27 1.87 3.46 -9.54
N LYS A 28 2.91 4.27 -9.48
CA LYS A 28 4.26 3.92 -9.91
C LYS A 28 5.14 3.70 -8.67
N ILE A 29 5.58 2.47 -8.44
CA ILE A 29 6.46 2.08 -7.34
C ILE A 29 7.74 1.51 -7.96
N ASN A 30 8.93 1.98 -7.55
CA ASN A 30 10.21 1.54 -8.12
C ASN A 30 10.26 1.59 -9.66
N ASP A 31 9.69 2.64 -10.25
CA ASP A 31 9.52 2.81 -11.69
C ASP A 31 8.59 1.80 -12.42
N ASN A 32 7.91 0.93 -11.68
CA ASN A 32 6.93 -0.02 -12.21
C ASN A 32 5.50 0.46 -11.95
N GLU A 33 4.63 0.30 -12.94
CA GLU A 33 3.21 0.65 -12.81
C GLU A 33 2.43 -0.51 -12.17
N HIS A 34 1.63 -0.16 -11.18
CA HIS A 34 0.84 -1.08 -10.39
C HIS A 34 -0.59 -0.58 -10.30
N GLN A 35 -1.56 -1.49 -10.39
CA GLN A 35 -2.96 -1.16 -10.17
C GLN A 35 -3.26 -1.18 -8.68
N LEU A 36 -3.74 -0.05 -8.16
CA LEU A 36 -4.20 0.11 -6.79
C LEU A 36 -5.71 0.33 -6.78
N LYS A 37 -6.45 -0.52 -6.06
CA LYS A 37 -7.89 -0.34 -5.84
C LYS A 37 -8.16 -0.20 -4.34
N ILE A 38 -8.71 0.93 -3.92
CA ILE A 38 -9.15 1.11 -2.54
C ILE A 38 -10.49 0.38 -2.37
N ILE A 39 -10.56 -0.55 -1.43
CA ILE A 39 -11.76 -1.32 -1.12
C ILE A 39 -12.55 -0.62 -0.01
N SER A 40 -11.86 -0.25 1.06
CA SER A 40 -12.44 0.42 2.22
C SER A 40 -11.40 1.31 2.90
N MET A 41 -11.86 2.44 3.42
CA MET A 41 -11.09 3.32 4.30
C MET A 41 -11.95 3.60 5.53
N ASN A 42 -11.48 3.19 6.71
CA ASN A 42 -12.21 3.36 7.96
C ASN A 42 -11.22 3.71 9.08
N SER A 43 -11.70 4.05 10.28
CA SER A 43 -10.85 4.45 11.40
C SER A 43 -9.83 3.38 11.84
N ASN A 44 -10.03 2.10 11.47
CA ASN A 44 -9.09 1.02 11.79
C ASN A 44 -7.97 0.89 10.75
N GLY A 45 -8.09 1.53 9.59
CA GLY A 45 -7.11 1.46 8.52
C GLY A 45 -7.71 1.51 7.12
N ILE A 46 -6.89 1.12 6.15
CA ILE A 46 -7.19 1.12 4.72
C ILE A 46 -7.04 -0.31 4.20
N GLU A 47 -8.04 -0.76 3.46
CA GLU A 47 -8.04 -2.03 2.73
C GLU A 47 -7.95 -1.72 1.25
N PHE A 48 -6.99 -2.33 0.57
CA PHE A 48 -6.72 -2.06 -0.83
C PHE A 48 -6.20 -3.30 -1.55
N ILE A 49 -6.36 -3.34 -2.85
CA ILE A 49 -5.77 -4.35 -3.71
C ILE A 49 -4.63 -3.70 -4.49
N LEU A 50 -3.44 -4.30 -4.43
CA LEU A 50 -2.27 -3.93 -5.22
C LEU A 50 -1.88 -5.13 -6.08
N ASP A 51 -1.81 -4.98 -7.40
CA ASP A 51 -1.49 -6.09 -8.34
C ASP A 51 -2.34 -7.35 -8.13
N LYS A 52 -3.64 -7.16 -7.87
CA LYS A 52 -4.59 -8.26 -7.56
C LYS A 52 -4.31 -8.98 -6.23
N VAL A 53 -3.40 -8.48 -5.42
CA VAL A 53 -3.14 -8.95 -4.05
C VAL A 53 -3.85 -8.04 -3.06
N TYR A 54 -4.62 -8.62 -2.15
CA TYR A 54 -5.27 -7.86 -1.08
C TYR A 54 -4.27 -7.50 0.01
N HIS A 55 -4.32 -6.24 0.43
CA HIS A 55 -3.52 -5.67 1.50
C HIS A 55 -4.39 -4.87 2.45
N LYS A 56 -3.93 -4.79 3.70
CA LYS A 56 -4.53 -3.96 4.74
C LYS A 56 -3.42 -3.20 5.46
N ALA A 57 -3.55 -1.88 5.50
CA ALA A 57 -2.67 -1.00 6.27
C ALA A 57 -3.45 -0.43 7.46
N LYS A 58 -2.81 -0.34 8.61
CA LYS A 58 -3.31 0.45 9.75
C LYS A 58 -2.66 1.81 9.73
N TYR A 59 -3.36 2.82 10.25
CA TYR A 59 -2.72 4.10 10.55
C TYR A 59 -1.69 3.86 11.65
N LEU A 60 -0.46 4.36 11.45
CA LEU A 60 0.50 4.44 12.54
C LEU A 60 -0.12 5.42 13.54
N GLU A 61 -0.47 4.95 14.73
CA GLU A 61 -0.88 5.85 15.81
C GLU A 61 0.30 6.77 16.08
N GLN A 62 0.18 8.06 15.71
CA GLN A 62 1.16 9.05 16.16
C GLN A 62 1.00 9.15 17.67
N SER A 63 1.93 8.53 18.41
CA SER A 63 2.13 8.81 19.83
C SER A 63 2.33 10.33 19.96
N THR A 64 1.31 11.00 20.49
CA THR A 64 1.38 12.43 20.87
C THR A 64 2.33 12.61 22.04
#